data_AF-A0A4Y8IR04-F1
#
_entry.id   AF-A0A4Y8IR04-F1
#
_cell.length_a   1.000
_cell.length_b   1.000
_cell.length_c   1.000
_cell.angle_alpha   90.00
_cell.angle_beta   90.00
_cell.angle_gamma   90.00
#
_symmetry.space_group_name_H-M   'P 1'
#
loop_
_entity.id
_entity.type
_entity.pdbx_description
1 polymer ?
#
loop_
_entity_poly.entity_id
_entity_poly.type
_entity_poly.pdbx_seq_one_letter_code
_entity_poly.pdbx_strand_id
1 'polypeptide(L)' 'MELTPSSGGAFEVIVNGEKIYSKLDTGVFPEIDEIIKQINSSQSMR' A
#
# COMPACT_ATOMS: atom_id res chain seq x y z
N MET A 1 -1.11 6.41 -14.14
CA MET A 1 -1.40 6.56 -12.69
C MET A 1 -2.81 7.06 -12.58
N GLU A 2 -3.63 6.41 -11.76
CA GLU A 2 -5.02 6.77 -11.52
C GLU A 2 -5.16 7.14 -10.04
N LEU A 3 -5.89 8.22 -9.74
CA LEU A 3 -6.09 8.69 -8.37
C LEU A 3 -7.53 8.43 -7.96
N THR A 4 -7.74 7.50 -7.02
CA THR A 4 -9.07 7.24 -6.45
C THR A 4 -9.26 8.10 -5.21
N PRO A 5 -10.26 9.00 -5.16
CA PRO A 5 -10.53 9.79 -3.97
C PRO A 5 -10.98 8.88 -2.82
N SER A 6 -10.30 8.99 -1.67
CA SER A 6 -10.66 8.29 -0.43
C SER A 6 -11.06 9.29 0.65
N SER A 7 -11.85 8.84 1.62
CA SER A 7 -12.21 9.60 2.82
C SER A 7 -11.40 9.11 4.03
N GLY A 8 -11.31 9.92 5.08
CA GLY A 8 -10.71 9.51 6.37
C GLY A 8 -9.17 9.58 6.46
N GLY A 9 -8.48 10.22 5.51
CA GLY A 9 -7.01 10.33 5.55
C GLY A 9 -6.28 9.01 5.27
N ALA A 10 -6.92 8.14 4.48
CA ALA A 10 -6.38 6.83 4.12
C ALA A 10 -5.13 6.95 3.25
N PHE A 11 -4.17 6.06 3.52
CA PHE A 11 -3.05 5.77 2.64
C PHE A 11 -3.06 4.26 2.40
N GLU A 12 -3.36 3.85 1.18
CA GLU A 12 -3.50 2.43 0.80
C GLU A 12 -2.59 2.10 -0.37
N VAL A 13 -1.97 0.93 -0.33
CA VAL A 13 -1.13 0.41 -1.41
C VAL A 13 -1.70 -0.91 -1.88
N ILE A 14 -2.03 -0.97 -3.16
CA ILE A 14 -2.63 -2.13 -3.82
C ILE A 14 -1.74 -2.54 -4.99
N VAL A 15 -1.37 -3.81 -5.04
CA VAL A 15 -0.54 -4.39 -6.11
C VAL A 15 -1.29 -5.56 -6.73
N ASN A 16 -1.57 -5.49 -8.05
CA ASN A 16 -2.28 -6.54 -8.79
C ASN A 16 -3.63 -6.94 -8.15
N GLY A 17 -4.37 -5.96 -7.61
CA GLY A 17 -5.67 -6.15 -6.97
C GLY A 17 -5.60 -6.59 -5.50
N GLU A 18 -4.42 -6.83 -4.94
CA GLU A 18 -4.23 -7.19 -3.53
C GLU A 18 -3.77 -5.98 -2.71
N LYS A 19 -4.47 -5.68 -1.62
CA LYS A 19 -4.09 -4.63 -0.69
C LYS A 19 -2.93 -5.11 0.18
N ILE A 20 -1.76 -4.51 0.00
CA ILE A 20 -0.54 -4.86 0.75
C ILE A 20 -0.31 -3.94 1.95
N TYR A 21 -0.90 -2.74 1.96
CA TYR A 21 -0.81 -1.80 3.08
C TYR A 21 -2.06 -0.93 3.23
N SER A 22 -2.43 -0.60 4.48
CA SER A 22 -3.44 0.39 4.83
C SER A 22 -3.05 1.14 6.10
N LYS A 23 -2.88 2.47 6.00
CA LYS A 23 -2.71 3.34 7.17
C LYS A 23 -3.92 3.35 8.09
N LEU A 24 -5.13 3.10 7.58
CA LEU A 24 -6.31 2.99 8.43
C LEU A 24 -6.25 1.73 9.31
N ASP A 25 -5.59 0.68 8.83
CA ASP A 25 -5.47 -0.59 9.55
C ASP A 25 -4.33 -0.50 10.58
N THR A 26 -3.20 0.14 10.22
CA THR A 26 -2.02 0.26 11.10
C THR A 26 -2.03 1.49 12.00
N GLY A 27 -2.77 2.54 11.62
CA GLY A 27 -2.70 3.87 12.22
C GLY A 27 -1.43 4.66 11.90
N VAL A 28 -0.50 4.09 11.13
CA VAL A 28 0.85 4.64 10.92
C VAL A 28 1.05 5.03 9.45
N PHE A 29 1.74 6.14 9.20
CA PHE A 29 2.21 6.46 7.85
C PHE A 29 3.50 5.67 7.61
N PRO A 30 3.59 4.87 6.53
CA PRO A 30 4.71 3.95 6.36
C PRO A 30 5.99 4.68 5.95
N GLU A 31 7.12 4.06 6.26
CA GLU A 31 8.40 4.46 5.68
C GLU A 31 8.49 3.99 4.23
N ILE A 32 9.14 4.79 3.38
CA ILE A 32 9.20 4.52 1.93
C ILE A 32 9.85 3.16 1.63
N ASP A 33 10.94 2.83 2.34
CA ASP A 33 11.68 1.60 2.14
C ASP A 33 10.87 0.35 2.49
N GLU A 34 9.97 0.45 3.49
CA GLU A 34 9.08 -0.65 3.86
C GLU A 34 8.09 -0.97 2.75
N ILE A 35 7.52 0.06 2.12
CA ILE A 35 6.59 -0.10 1.00
C ILE A 35 7.31 -0.71 -0.21
N ILE A 36 8.50 -0.23 -0.54
CA ILE A 36 9.29 -0.79 -1.67
C ILE A 36 9.57 -2.28 -1.44
N LYS A 37 9.96 -2.66 -0.21
CA LYS A 37 10.21 -4.07 0.13
C LYS A 37 8.96 -4.93 -0.01
N GLN A 38 7.80 -4.43 0.43
CA GLN A 38 6.53 -5.14 0.30
C GLN A 38 6.14 -5.31 -1.18
N ILE A 39 6.24 -4.26 -1.99
CA ILE A 39 5.94 -4.31 -3.44
C ILE A 39 6.83 -5.37 -4.12
N ASN A 40 8.14 -5.35 -3.89
CA ASN A 40 9.05 -6.32 -4.49
C ASN A 40 8.72 -7.77 -4.07
N SER A 41 8.35 -7.97 -2.81
CA SER A 41 7.94 -9.28 -2.30
C SER A 41 6.64 -9.78 -2.95
N SER A 42 5.66 -8.89 -3.16
CA SER A 42 4.40 -9.21 -3.82
C SER A 42 4.54 -9.51 -5.33
N GLN A 43 5.59 -8.99 -5.98
CA GLN A 43 5.89 -9.27 -7.40
C GLN A 43 6.69 -10.56 -7.59
N SER A 44 7.58 -10.91 -6.64
CA SER A 44 8.41 -12.13 -6.74
C SER A 44 7.63 -13.43 -6.48
N MET A 45 6.42 -13.36 -5.96
CA MET A 45 5.57 -14.52 -5.68
C MET A 45 4.66 -14.90 -6.87
N ARG A 46 4.93 -14.34 -8.07
CA ARG A 46 4.26 -14.63 -9.33
C ARG A 46 5.21 -15.21 -10.36
#